data_AF-A0A7S4QAL7-F1
#
_entry.id   AF-A0A7S4QAL7-F1
#
_cell.length_a   1.000
_cell.length_b   1.000
_cell.length_c   1.000
_cell.angle_alpha   90.00
_cell.angle_beta   90.00
_cell.angle_gamma   90.00
#
_symmetry.space_group_name_H-M   'P 1'
#
loop_
_entity.id
_entity.type
_entity.pdbx_description
1 polymer ?
#
loop_
_entity_poly.entity_id
_entity_poly.type
_entity_poly.pdbx_seq_one_letter_code
_entity_poly.pdbx_strand_id
1 'polypeptide(L)'
;PDFCAPKSSGCPANCAPGERICTTPPPTPDDTAYNWCSASFCPATCTDTETHCPFTPPHGCTGDACMGPDFCAPKISGCPATCAPGEHVCTTPPATSDTPAYNWCSAVPCPVTCADDETSCPFVPPAGCTGDACSGAETCVPKSLGCPVACPPNEHICHTPAPMPDGIATNWCSAAACPLTCAADETFCHIMPPPDCTGDACTGTDSCAPKSVGCPVTCQPNEHVCHTPAPTPDVPAHNYCSPSPCPVTCTVNETHCTFMPPPHCTGDACIGPDSCAPKSRGCPVTCQPNEHICHSPAPTPDVPAHNYCSPLHCPVTCGDDELHCAFMPPPGCHGDACSGPDSCSPKATGCPVTCQPNEHKCHMPAPSPEAPAHNYCSPTHCPVTCADDETHCTFTPPPDCTGDACSGPDSCAPKSTGCPVTCRPSENMCHSPPSTPDGIGYNWCSPSPCPVTCASDEVLCTADP
;
A
#
# COMPACT_ATOMS: atom_id res chain seq x y z
N PRO A 1 -23.06 34.32 25.55
CA PRO A 1 -24.01 33.41 24.89
C PRO A 1 -23.35 32.05 24.78
N ASP A 2 -24.07 30.97 25.02
CA ASP A 2 -23.51 29.63 24.91
C ASP A 2 -23.24 29.31 23.44
N PHE A 3 -22.12 28.67 23.15
CA PHE A 3 -21.72 28.27 21.80
C PHE A 3 -20.97 26.95 21.83
N CYS A 4 -20.97 26.24 20.71
CA CYS A 4 -20.18 25.01 20.56
C CYS A 4 -18.77 25.37 20.09
N ALA A 5 -17.76 24.80 20.77
CA ALA A 5 -16.37 24.86 20.33
C ALA A 5 -15.86 23.45 19.99
N PRO A 6 -14.94 23.30 19.03
CA PRO A 6 -14.32 22.01 18.76
C PRO A 6 -13.62 21.48 20.02
N LYS A 7 -13.80 20.20 20.36
CA LYS A 7 -13.09 19.58 21.50
C LYS A 7 -11.57 19.77 21.41
N SER A 8 -11.01 19.80 20.20
CA SER A 8 -9.58 20.03 19.95
C SER A 8 -9.07 21.42 20.38
N SER A 9 -9.96 22.41 20.46
CA SER A 9 -9.63 23.80 20.80
C SER A 9 -10.02 24.16 22.24
N GLY A 10 -10.99 23.43 22.79
CA GLY A 10 -11.54 23.70 24.11
C GLY A 10 -12.33 25.01 24.18
N CYS A 11 -12.87 25.33 25.36
CA CYS A 11 -13.52 26.61 25.58
C CYS A 11 -12.48 27.72 25.77
N PRO A 12 -12.65 28.90 25.15
CA PRO A 12 -11.70 30.00 25.30
C PRO A 12 -11.66 30.50 26.75
N ALA A 13 -10.46 30.76 27.27
CA ALA A 13 -10.25 31.32 28.61
C ALA A 13 -9.96 32.83 28.53
N ASN A 14 -10.60 33.62 29.37
CA ASN A 14 -10.30 35.04 29.55
C ASN A 14 -9.34 35.21 30.75
N CYS A 15 -8.11 35.63 30.50
CA CYS A 15 -7.09 35.78 31.55
C CYS A 15 -6.91 37.23 32.00
N ALA A 16 -6.46 37.40 33.25
CA ALA A 16 -6.19 38.72 33.81
C ALA A 16 -4.97 39.38 33.12
N PRO A 17 -4.85 40.73 33.13
CA PRO A 17 -3.68 41.40 32.60
C PRO A 17 -2.38 40.90 33.26
N GLY A 18 -1.47 40.35 32.44
CA GLY A 18 -0.20 39.79 32.91
C GLY A 18 -0.17 38.26 33.01
N GLU A 19 -1.32 37.60 32.93
CA GLU A 19 -1.42 36.14 32.80
C GLU A 19 -1.37 35.70 31.34
N ARG A 20 -0.98 34.45 31.11
CA ARG A 20 -0.92 33.80 29.79
C ARG A 20 -2.02 32.75 29.70
N ILE A 21 -2.71 32.70 28.56
CA ILE A 21 -3.58 31.56 28.23
C ILE A 21 -2.68 30.39 27.87
N CYS A 22 -2.77 29.32 28.63
CA CYS A 22 -2.12 28.05 28.37
C CYS A 22 -3.16 27.06 27.88
N THR A 23 -2.78 26.23 26.90
CA THR A 23 -3.64 25.20 26.33
C THR A 23 -2.94 23.85 26.48
N THR A 24 -3.66 22.86 26.98
CA THR A 24 -3.24 21.46 26.95
C THR A 24 -4.01 20.80 25.82
N PRO A 25 -3.31 20.31 24.77
CA PRO A 25 -3.91 19.45 23.77
C PRO A 25 -4.65 18.28 24.44
N PRO A 26 -5.76 17.82 23.86
CA PRO A 26 -6.48 16.69 24.41
C PRO A 26 -5.60 15.42 24.33
N PRO A 27 -5.51 14.59 25.40
CA PRO A 27 -4.72 13.36 25.40
C PRO A 27 -5.17 12.35 24.34
N THR A 28 -6.47 12.37 24.01
CA THR A 28 -7.09 11.52 23.00
C THR A 28 -8.10 12.33 22.17
N PRO A 29 -8.51 11.85 20.98
CA PRO A 29 -9.52 12.53 20.15
C PRO A 29 -10.87 12.76 20.84
N ASP A 30 -11.20 11.97 21.86
CA ASP A 30 -12.48 12.06 22.58
C ASP A 30 -12.45 13.07 23.74
N ASP A 31 -11.25 13.45 24.19
CA ASP A 31 -11.01 14.41 25.26
C ASP A 31 -11.15 15.86 24.77
N THR A 32 -11.42 16.78 25.70
CA THR A 32 -11.52 18.21 25.41
C THR A 32 -10.22 18.91 25.82
N ALA A 33 -9.68 19.75 24.93
CA ALA A 33 -8.57 20.63 25.26
C ALA A 33 -8.94 21.54 26.43
N TYR A 34 -8.01 21.73 27.36
CA TYR A 34 -8.23 22.58 28.52
C TYR A 34 -7.40 23.86 28.39
N ASN A 35 -8.09 25.00 28.45
CA ASN A 35 -7.47 26.33 28.47
C ASN A 35 -7.48 26.86 29.91
N TRP A 36 -6.35 27.34 30.41
CA TRP A 36 -6.24 27.95 31.75
C TRP A 36 -5.31 29.16 31.75
N CYS A 37 -5.41 29.97 32.79
CA CYS A 37 -4.58 31.15 32.97
C CYS A 37 -3.40 30.84 33.89
N SER A 38 -2.19 31.25 33.50
CA SER A 38 -0.97 31.08 34.29
C SER A 38 -0.21 32.40 34.44
N ALA A 39 0.28 32.67 35.66
CA ALA A 39 1.19 33.76 35.95
C ALA A 39 2.65 33.46 35.54
N SER A 40 2.98 32.18 35.31
CA SER A 40 4.28 31.74 34.79
C SER A 40 4.19 31.37 33.31
N PHE A 41 5.34 31.09 32.68
CA PHE A 41 5.33 30.51 31.33
C PHE A 41 4.56 29.18 31.31
N CYS A 42 3.82 28.95 30.24
CA CYS A 42 3.11 27.70 30.03
C CYS A 42 4.14 26.55 29.90
N PRO A 43 3.91 25.40 30.52
CA PRO A 43 4.76 24.24 30.30
C PRO A 43 4.74 23.88 28.82
N ALA A 44 5.90 23.61 28.24
CA ALA A 44 6.00 23.18 26.86
C ALA A 44 5.35 21.79 26.72
N THR A 45 4.31 21.71 25.88
CA THR A 45 3.72 20.41 25.52
C THR A 45 4.28 20.00 24.18
N CYS A 46 5.21 19.05 24.19
CA CYS A 46 5.86 18.58 22.99
C CYS A 46 5.05 17.44 22.36
N THR A 47 5.01 17.44 21.03
CA THR A 47 4.43 16.33 20.27
C THR A 47 5.30 15.08 20.35
N ASP A 48 4.78 13.93 19.90
CA ASP A 48 5.54 12.66 19.90
C ASP A 48 6.80 12.70 19.02
N THR A 49 6.94 13.68 18.13
CA THR A 49 8.12 13.89 17.27
C THR A 49 9.12 14.89 17.86
N GLU A 50 8.81 15.46 19.02
CA GLU A 50 9.59 16.48 19.70
C GLU A 50 10.10 15.99 21.06
N THR A 51 11.12 16.66 21.57
CA THR A 51 11.66 16.43 22.91
C THR A 51 11.64 17.73 23.71
N HIS A 52 11.34 17.59 25.00
CA HIS A 52 11.29 18.71 25.93
C HIS A 52 12.70 19.16 26.28
N CYS A 53 13.04 20.39 25.93
CA CYS A 53 14.35 20.97 26.16
C CYS A 53 14.30 22.02 27.26
N PRO A 54 15.05 21.81 28.36
CA PRO A 54 15.17 22.84 29.39
C PRO A 54 15.86 24.06 28.80
N PHE A 55 15.38 25.26 29.13
CA PHE A 55 16.06 26.47 28.73
C PHE A 55 17.44 26.57 29.41
N THR A 56 18.51 26.48 28.63
CA THR A 56 19.88 26.72 29.11
C THR A 56 20.30 28.15 28.79
N PRO A 57 20.53 29.02 29.79
CA PRO A 57 20.99 30.38 29.56
C PRO A 57 22.35 30.41 28.83
N PRO A 58 22.60 31.40 27.96
CA PRO A 58 23.90 31.58 27.33
C PRO A 58 25.01 31.70 28.38
N HIS A 59 26.18 31.14 28.07
CA HIS A 59 27.33 31.16 28.99
C HIS A 59 27.67 32.60 29.42
N GLY A 60 27.59 32.88 30.72
CA GLY A 60 27.82 34.20 31.31
C GLY A 60 26.56 35.04 31.59
N CYS A 61 25.37 34.56 31.23
CA CYS A 61 24.11 35.21 31.60
C CYS A 61 23.72 34.78 33.03
N THR A 62 23.55 35.75 33.94
CA THR A 62 23.08 35.52 35.32
C THR A 62 21.91 36.43 35.65
N GLY A 63 20.95 35.93 36.44
CA GLY A 63 19.75 36.66 36.88
C GLY A 63 18.47 36.32 36.11
N ASP A 64 17.34 36.84 36.58
CA ASP A 64 15.99 36.49 36.10
C ASP A 64 15.75 36.85 34.62
N ALA A 65 16.46 37.85 34.10
CA ALA A 65 16.41 38.23 32.67
C ALA A 65 17.02 37.17 31.74
N CYS A 66 17.72 36.18 32.30
CA CYS A 66 18.35 35.08 31.59
C CYS A 66 17.54 33.80 31.65
N MET A 67 16.35 33.78 32.25
CA MET A 67 15.47 32.62 32.23
C MET A 67 14.49 32.75 31.05
N GLY A 68 14.53 31.78 30.14
CA GLY A 68 13.52 31.61 29.10
C GLY A 68 12.59 30.42 29.42
N PRO A 69 11.47 30.30 28.69
CA PRO A 69 10.63 29.13 28.79
C PRO A 69 11.37 27.90 28.25
N ASP A 70 11.09 26.74 28.85
CA ASP A 70 11.39 25.47 28.21
C ASP A 70 10.71 25.42 26.85
N PHE A 71 11.31 24.69 25.90
CA PHE A 71 10.84 24.64 24.52
C PHE A 71 10.93 23.23 23.98
N CYS A 72 10.21 22.98 22.88
CA CYS A 72 10.26 21.71 22.17
C CYS A 72 11.27 21.81 21.03
N ALA A 73 12.15 20.82 20.92
CA ALA A 73 13.02 20.65 19.76
C ALA A 73 12.67 19.35 19.04
N PRO A 74 12.84 19.26 17.72
CA PRO A 74 12.65 18.01 17.00
C PRO A 74 13.53 16.90 17.59
N LYS A 75 12.98 15.70 17.81
CA LYS A 75 13.76 14.54 18.30
C LYS A 75 14.97 14.27 17.42
N ILE A 76 14.89 14.52 16.11
CA ILE A 76 16.01 14.34 15.18
C ILE A 76 17.19 15.29 15.41
N SER A 77 16.92 16.48 15.95
CA SER A 77 17.94 17.52 16.18
C SER A 77 18.41 17.56 17.64
N GLY A 78 17.59 17.08 18.57
CA GLY A 78 17.86 17.12 19.99
C GLY A 78 17.83 18.54 20.57
N CYS A 79 18.09 18.66 21.88
CA CYS A 79 18.15 19.96 22.54
C CYS A 79 19.45 20.69 22.16
N PRO A 80 19.40 21.96 21.73
CA PRO A 80 20.60 22.70 21.34
C PRO A 80 21.58 22.84 22.52
N ALA A 81 22.86 22.58 22.27
CA ALA A 81 23.93 22.78 23.25
C ALA A 81 24.73 24.05 22.91
N THR A 82 25.03 24.85 23.92
CA THR A 82 25.93 26.01 23.79
C THR A 82 27.27 25.67 24.42
N CYS A 83 28.31 25.54 23.60
CA CYS A 83 29.64 25.12 24.05
C CYS A 83 30.59 26.28 24.30
N ALA A 84 31.63 26.03 25.09
CA ALA A 84 32.68 27.01 25.35
C ALA A 84 33.51 27.26 24.07
N PRO A 85 34.16 28.44 23.94
CA PRO A 85 35.06 28.70 22.82
C PRO A 85 36.17 27.64 22.73
N GLY A 86 36.27 26.97 21.58
CA GLY A 86 37.24 25.89 21.33
C GLY A 86 36.70 24.47 21.49
N GLU A 87 35.46 24.30 21.96
CA GLU A 87 34.76 23.01 21.97
C GLU A 87 33.92 22.81 20.71
N HIS A 88 33.63 21.55 20.39
CA HIS A 88 32.75 21.13 19.31
C HIS A 88 31.38 20.74 19.86
N VAL A 89 30.30 21.24 19.24
CA VAL A 89 28.95 20.73 19.48
C VAL A 89 28.82 19.41 18.74
N CYS A 90 28.73 18.32 19.50
CA CYS A 90 28.54 16.98 18.97
C CYS A 90 27.09 16.55 19.11
N THR A 91 26.62 15.75 18.17
CA THR A 91 25.27 15.20 18.15
C THR A 91 25.33 13.69 17.97
N THR A 92 24.52 12.95 18.70
CA THR A 92 24.28 11.53 18.42
C THR A 92 22.97 11.46 17.66
N PRO A 93 22.96 10.89 16.44
CA PRO A 93 21.72 10.56 15.77
C PRO A 93 20.78 9.77 16.68
N PRO A 94 19.46 9.96 16.54
CA PRO A 94 18.50 9.18 17.30
C PRO A 94 18.64 7.70 16.95
N ALA A 95 18.71 6.83 17.97
CA ALA A 95 18.82 5.38 17.76
C ALA A 95 17.49 4.77 17.26
N THR A 96 16.38 5.44 17.55
CA THR A 96 15.01 5.06 17.16
C THR A 96 14.18 6.33 16.98
N SER A 97 12.98 6.21 16.39
CA SER A 97 12.00 7.32 16.33
C SER A 97 11.63 7.89 17.71
N ASP A 98 11.78 7.08 18.76
CA ASP A 98 11.33 7.42 20.10
C ASP A 98 12.43 8.00 20.99
N THR A 99 13.70 7.77 20.64
CA THR A 99 14.85 8.31 21.38
C THR A 99 15.27 9.64 20.77
N PRO A 100 15.35 10.75 21.52
CA PRO A 100 15.83 12.00 20.96
C PRO A 100 17.35 11.97 20.71
N ALA A 101 17.79 12.71 19.70
CA ALA A 101 19.19 13.05 19.53
C ALA A 101 19.69 13.83 20.77
N TYR A 102 20.94 13.59 21.14
CA TYR A 102 21.57 14.21 22.29
C TYR A 102 22.74 15.06 21.80
N ASN A 103 22.73 16.35 22.17
CA ASN A 103 23.82 17.26 21.85
C ASN A 103 24.70 17.47 23.09
N TRP A 104 26.02 17.41 22.92
CA TRP A 104 26.99 17.67 23.99
C TRP A 104 28.20 18.44 23.48
N CYS A 105 28.98 18.97 24.40
CA CYS A 105 30.21 19.69 24.09
C CYS A 105 31.42 18.77 24.25
N SER A 106 32.31 18.77 23.27
CA SER A 106 33.53 17.96 23.26
C SER A 106 34.77 18.82 23.00
N ALA A 107 35.83 18.59 23.77
CA ALA A 107 37.14 19.22 23.54
C ALA A 107 37.92 18.62 22.35
N VAL A 108 37.42 17.53 21.76
CA VAL A 108 37.98 16.85 20.58
C VAL A 108 36.93 16.78 19.45
N PRO A 109 37.32 16.63 18.17
CA PRO A 109 36.38 16.44 17.08
C PRO A 109 35.36 15.34 17.38
N CYS A 110 34.12 15.55 16.97
CA CYS A 110 33.02 14.65 17.31
C CYS A 110 33.23 13.25 16.72
N PRO A 111 32.90 12.18 17.47
CA PRO A 111 32.88 10.84 16.90
C PRO A 111 31.89 10.80 15.73
N VAL A 112 32.30 10.16 14.66
CA VAL A 112 31.49 10.03 13.45
C VAL A 112 30.50 8.89 13.69
N THR A 113 29.20 9.18 13.54
CA THR A 113 28.16 8.16 13.57
C THR A 113 27.70 7.93 12.14
N CYS A 114 27.91 6.72 11.64
CA CYS A 114 27.52 6.34 10.29
C CYS A 114 26.11 5.77 10.27
N ALA A 115 25.44 5.89 9.13
CA ALA A 115 24.16 5.23 8.90
C ALA A 115 24.33 3.70 8.92
N ASP A 116 23.21 2.97 9.05
CA ASP A 116 23.22 1.50 9.13
C ASP A 116 23.81 0.83 7.87
N ASP A 117 23.74 1.50 6.72
CA ASP A 117 24.30 1.08 5.43
C ASP A 117 25.72 1.61 5.18
N GLU A 118 26.31 2.30 6.16
CA GLU A 118 27.65 2.85 6.11
C GLU A 118 28.59 2.22 7.14
N THR A 119 29.89 2.38 6.95
CA THR A 119 30.93 1.96 7.89
C THR A 119 31.89 3.10 8.18
N SER A 120 32.33 3.24 9.43
CA SER A 120 33.34 4.23 9.79
C SER A 120 34.69 3.77 9.28
N CYS A 121 35.31 4.59 8.45
CA CYS A 121 36.62 4.33 7.89
C CYS A 121 37.66 5.30 8.45
N PRO A 122 38.86 4.80 8.78
CA PRO A 122 39.95 5.65 9.20
C PRO A 122 40.32 6.60 8.07
N PHE A 123 40.65 7.84 8.42
CA PHE A 123 41.21 8.79 7.47
C PHE A 123 42.48 8.22 6.85
N VAL A 124 42.52 8.10 5.52
CA VAL A 124 43.70 7.67 4.79
C VAL A 124 44.43 8.93 4.28
N PRO A 125 45.56 9.34 4.88
CA PRO A 125 46.28 10.51 4.43
C PRO A 125 46.83 10.31 3.01
N PRO A 126 46.93 11.38 2.19
CA PRO A 126 47.63 11.32 0.91
C PRO A 126 49.07 10.82 1.09
N ALA A 127 49.54 10.03 0.12
CA ALA A 127 50.89 9.49 0.13
C ALA A 127 51.93 10.61 0.29
N GLY A 128 52.75 10.52 1.34
CA GLY A 128 53.80 11.51 1.67
C GLY A 128 53.42 12.54 2.75
N CYS A 129 52.19 12.52 3.28
CA CYS A 129 51.81 13.37 4.40
C CYS A 129 52.39 12.83 5.73
N THR A 130 53.09 13.66 6.50
CA THR A 130 53.58 13.33 7.86
C THR A 130 53.23 14.42 8.87
N GLY A 131 52.93 14.04 10.12
CA GLY A 131 52.60 14.94 11.23
C GLY A 131 51.10 15.13 11.49
N ASP A 132 50.75 15.94 12.49
CA ASP A 132 49.37 16.17 12.96
C ASP A 132 48.46 16.82 11.90
N ALA A 133 49.04 17.43 10.86
CA ALA A 133 48.28 17.93 9.71
C ALA A 133 47.73 16.81 8.81
N CYS A 134 48.09 15.55 9.08
CA CYS A 134 47.73 14.37 8.32
C CYS A 134 46.76 13.44 9.08
N SER A 135 46.30 13.85 10.26
CA SER A 135 45.14 13.26 10.92
C SER A 135 43.89 14.00 10.48
N GLY A 136 43.01 13.32 9.76
CA GLY A 136 41.65 13.78 9.45
C GLY A 136 40.62 13.05 10.31
N ALA A 137 39.39 13.57 10.31
CA ALA A 137 38.27 12.87 10.93
C ALA A 137 37.99 11.54 10.19
N GLU A 138 37.49 10.54 10.92
CA GLU A 138 36.93 9.34 10.30
C GLU A 138 35.84 9.74 9.30
N THR A 139 35.65 8.94 8.26
CA THR A 139 34.64 9.20 7.24
C THR A 139 33.71 8.01 7.14
N CYS A 140 32.41 8.28 7.04
CA CYS A 140 31.45 7.25 6.66
C CYS A 140 31.55 6.98 5.17
N VAL A 141 31.59 5.71 4.81
CA VAL A 141 31.45 5.26 3.42
C VAL A 141 30.44 4.11 3.36
N PRO A 142 29.72 3.97 2.24
CA PRO A 142 28.79 2.86 2.06
C PRO A 142 29.48 1.51 2.30
N LYS A 143 28.82 0.62 3.07
CA LYS A 143 29.30 -0.74 3.34
C LYS A 143 29.57 -1.52 2.06
N SER A 144 28.80 -1.27 1.00
CA SER A 144 28.97 -1.88 -0.32
C SER A 144 30.27 -1.47 -1.03
N LEU A 145 30.85 -0.32 -0.70
CA LEU A 145 32.11 0.17 -1.30
C LEU A 145 33.33 -0.20 -0.45
N GLY A 146 33.17 -0.30 0.87
CA GLY A 146 34.27 -0.56 1.79
C GLY A 146 35.19 0.65 1.99
N CYS A 147 36.10 0.56 2.97
CA CYS A 147 37.02 1.65 3.25
C CYS A 147 38.00 1.88 2.09
N PRO A 148 38.23 3.14 1.66
CA PRO A 148 39.21 3.42 0.62
C PRO A 148 40.62 3.00 1.06
N VAL A 149 41.42 2.49 0.13
CA VAL A 149 42.83 2.15 0.36
C VAL A 149 43.72 2.89 -0.63
N ALA A 150 44.88 3.36 -0.16
CA ALA A 150 45.90 3.96 -1.01
C ALA A 150 46.99 2.92 -1.29
N CYS A 151 47.04 2.42 -2.53
CA CYS A 151 48.01 1.39 -2.92
C CYS A 151 49.29 1.99 -3.52
N PRO A 152 50.44 1.32 -3.39
CA PRO A 152 51.66 1.66 -4.09
C PRO A 152 51.47 1.67 -5.63
N PRO A 153 52.30 2.40 -6.39
CA PRO A 153 52.16 2.55 -7.85
C PRO A 153 52.18 1.26 -8.68
N ASN A 154 52.64 0.14 -8.11
CA ASN A 154 52.77 -1.16 -8.80
C ASN A 154 51.80 -2.22 -8.27
N GLU A 155 50.78 -1.82 -7.51
CA GLU A 155 49.77 -2.72 -6.95
C GLU A 155 48.38 -2.37 -7.49
N HIS A 156 47.54 -3.38 -7.63
CA HIS A 156 46.14 -3.27 -7.99
C HIS A 156 45.30 -3.02 -6.74
N ILE A 157 44.36 -2.07 -6.82
CA ILE A 157 43.30 -1.92 -5.83
C ILE A 157 42.28 -3.02 -6.10
N CYS A 158 42.20 -3.98 -5.21
CA CYS A 158 41.24 -5.08 -5.28
C CYS A 158 40.07 -4.84 -4.35
N HIS A 159 38.90 -5.35 -4.76
CA HIS A 159 37.63 -5.19 -4.08
C HIS A 159 36.93 -6.54 -3.96
N THR A 160 36.46 -6.86 -2.75
CA THR A 160 35.58 -7.99 -2.47
C THR A 160 34.27 -7.40 -1.99
N PRO A 161 33.19 -7.56 -2.77
CA PRO A 161 31.85 -7.16 -2.34
C PRO A 161 31.47 -7.82 -1.01
N ALA A 162 30.59 -7.17 -0.26
CA ALA A 162 30.06 -7.73 0.96
C ALA A 162 29.39 -9.09 0.69
N PRO A 163 29.70 -10.16 1.44
CA PRO A 163 29.14 -11.49 1.19
C PRO A 163 27.64 -11.59 1.56
N MET A 164 27.11 -10.62 2.29
CA MET A 164 25.72 -10.51 2.73
C MET A 164 25.30 -9.05 2.75
N PRO A 165 23.99 -8.73 2.70
CA PRO A 165 23.48 -7.35 2.69
C PRO A 165 24.01 -6.46 3.82
N ASP A 166 24.23 -7.03 5.00
CA ASP A 166 24.73 -6.29 6.18
C ASP A 166 26.26 -6.33 6.32
N GLY A 167 26.95 -7.03 5.42
CA GLY A 167 28.40 -7.18 5.42
C GLY A 167 29.12 -5.91 4.94
N ILE A 168 30.41 -5.82 5.22
CA ILE A 168 31.26 -4.71 4.78
C ILE A 168 32.14 -5.22 3.63
N ALA A 169 32.09 -4.54 2.50
CA ALA A 169 33.00 -4.79 1.39
C ALA A 169 34.43 -4.41 1.80
N THR A 170 35.41 -5.14 1.29
CA THR A 170 36.82 -4.95 1.66
C THR A 170 37.61 -4.52 0.45
N ASN A 171 38.39 -3.45 0.61
CA ASN A 171 39.39 -3.04 -0.37
C ASN A 171 40.79 -3.38 0.15
N TRP A 172 41.67 -3.90 -0.70
CA TRP A 172 43.06 -4.19 -0.37
C TRP A 172 43.97 -4.02 -1.58
N CYS A 173 45.28 -3.99 -1.34
CA CYS A 173 46.27 -3.88 -2.40
C CYS A 173 46.86 -5.25 -2.74
N SER A 174 47.06 -5.53 -4.03
CA SER A 174 47.63 -6.80 -4.52
C SER A 174 48.64 -6.57 -5.64
N ALA A 175 49.77 -7.28 -5.60
CA ALA A 175 50.75 -7.29 -6.69
C ALA A 175 50.30 -8.15 -7.90
N ALA A 176 49.28 -9.00 -7.74
CA ALA A 176 48.66 -9.79 -8.80
C ALA A 176 47.30 -9.19 -9.20
N ALA A 177 46.84 -9.50 -10.42
CA ALA A 177 45.50 -9.13 -10.88
C ALA A 177 44.44 -9.63 -9.87
N CYS A 178 43.41 -8.82 -9.64
CA CYS A 178 42.40 -9.10 -8.63
C CYS A 178 41.59 -10.36 -9.00
N PRO A 179 41.29 -11.24 -8.02
CA PRO A 179 40.42 -12.38 -8.27
C PRO A 179 39.03 -11.90 -8.71
N LEU A 180 38.49 -12.50 -9.77
CA LEU A 180 37.15 -12.19 -10.24
C LEU A 180 36.13 -12.61 -9.18
N THR A 181 35.36 -11.64 -8.69
CA THR A 181 34.24 -11.89 -7.77
C THR A 181 32.96 -11.47 -8.47
N CYS A 182 32.03 -12.40 -8.64
CA CYS A 182 30.74 -12.13 -9.27
C CYS A 182 29.75 -11.56 -8.24
N ALA A 183 28.79 -10.77 -8.72
CA ALA A 183 27.71 -10.28 -7.88
C ALA A 183 26.82 -11.42 -7.35
N ALA A 184 26.00 -11.15 -6.33
CA ALA A 184 25.14 -12.16 -5.71
C ALA A 184 24.12 -12.79 -6.68
N ASP A 185 23.71 -12.04 -7.70
CA ASP A 185 22.80 -12.43 -8.78
C ASP A 185 23.52 -12.96 -10.03
N GLU A 186 24.84 -13.11 -9.97
CA GLU A 186 25.68 -13.65 -11.03
C GLU A 186 26.26 -15.02 -10.64
N THR A 187 26.64 -15.80 -11.65
CA THR A 187 27.39 -17.05 -11.52
C THR A 187 28.75 -16.90 -12.18
N PHE A 188 29.76 -17.50 -11.56
CA PHE A 188 31.10 -17.60 -12.12
C PHE A 188 31.08 -18.56 -13.31
N CYS A 189 31.63 -18.12 -14.44
CA CYS A 189 31.69 -18.87 -15.69
C CYS A 189 33.13 -19.00 -16.14
N HIS A 190 33.60 -20.24 -16.21
CA HIS A 190 34.85 -20.56 -16.88
C HIS A 190 34.56 -20.89 -18.34
N ILE A 191 34.85 -19.97 -19.26
CA ILE A 191 34.65 -20.20 -20.68
C ILE A 191 35.86 -20.95 -21.21
N MET A 192 35.67 -22.26 -21.48
CA MET A 192 36.71 -23.06 -22.13
C MET A 192 36.99 -22.51 -23.54
N PRO A 193 38.27 -22.43 -23.95
CA PRO A 193 38.61 -22.03 -25.30
C PRO A 193 38.07 -23.05 -26.32
N PRO A 194 37.88 -22.64 -27.59
CA PRO A 194 37.51 -23.55 -28.66
C PRO A 194 38.46 -24.76 -28.73
N PRO A 195 37.98 -25.96 -29.11
CA PRO A 195 38.79 -27.20 -29.12
C PRO A 195 40.08 -27.10 -29.96
N ASP A 196 40.13 -26.19 -30.93
CA ASP A 196 41.26 -26.00 -31.84
C ASP A 196 42.26 -24.91 -31.40
N CYS A 197 42.07 -24.30 -30.23
CA CYS A 197 42.95 -23.26 -29.71
C CYS A 197 44.23 -23.89 -29.11
N THR A 198 45.41 -23.50 -29.59
CA THR A 198 46.71 -23.91 -29.02
C THR A 198 47.59 -22.69 -28.66
N GLY A 199 48.27 -22.75 -27.50
CA GLY A 199 49.19 -21.72 -27.00
C GLY A 199 48.73 -21.00 -25.71
N ASP A 200 49.58 -20.12 -25.16
CA ASP A 200 49.32 -19.40 -23.90
C ASP A 200 48.10 -18.45 -23.95
N ALA A 201 47.70 -18.04 -25.16
CA ALA A 201 46.48 -17.26 -25.41
C ALA A 201 45.17 -18.09 -25.28
N CYS A 202 45.28 -19.40 -25.02
CA CYS A 202 44.16 -20.33 -24.88
C CYS A 202 43.91 -20.71 -23.42
N THR A 203 44.25 -19.83 -22.47
CA THR A 203 43.75 -19.95 -21.10
C THR A 203 42.30 -19.47 -21.13
N GLY A 204 41.36 -20.32 -20.70
CA GLY A 204 39.94 -19.99 -20.68
C GLY A 204 39.69 -18.66 -19.97
N THR A 205 38.70 -17.89 -20.42
CA THR A 205 38.37 -16.61 -19.80
C THR A 205 37.36 -16.83 -18.68
N ASP A 206 37.70 -16.38 -17.49
CA ASP A 206 36.74 -16.30 -16.39
C ASP A 206 35.89 -15.04 -16.57
N SER A 207 34.58 -15.21 -16.49
CA SER A 207 33.61 -14.12 -16.57
C SER A 207 32.44 -14.37 -15.62
N CYS A 208 31.71 -13.31 -15.28
CA CYS A 208 30.45 -13.44 -14.57
C CYS A 208 29.28 -13.37 -15.56
N ALA A 209 28.25 -14.17 -15.33
CA ALA A 209 27.00 -14.12 -16.10
C ALA A 209 25.80 -14.10 -15.14
N PRO A 210 24.68 -13.43 -15.46
CA PRO A 210 23.49 -13.45 -14.62
C PRO A 210 23.00 -14.87 -14.34
N LYS A 211 22.64 -15.18 -13.09
CA LYS A 211 22.11 -16.50 -12.70
C LYS A 211 20.85 -16.86 -13.47
N SER A 212 20.04 -15.89 -13.89
CA SER A 212 18.85 -16.10 -14.71
C SER A 212 19.15 -16.53 -16.15
N VAL A 213 20.34 -16.21 -16.67
CA VAL A 213 20.76 -16.51 -18.04
C VAL A 213 21.67 -17.73 -18.09
N GLY A 214 22.52 -17.89 -17.07
CA GLY A 214 23.53 -18.94 -17.01
C GLY A 214 24.77 -18.62 -17.85
N CYS A 215 25.77 -19.50 -17.76
CA CYS A 215 27.01 -19.32 -18.50
C CYS A 215 26.82 -19.49 -20.01
N PRO A 216 27.48 -18.67 -20.85
CA PRO A 216 27.42 -18.83 -22.30
C PRO A 216 28.07 -20.14 -22.73
N VAL A 217 27.49 -20.79 -23.75
CA VAL A 217 28.02 -22.01 -24.37
C VAL A 217 28.17 -21.83 -25.87
N THR A 218 29.21 -22.45 -26.44
CA THR A 218 29.46 -22.49 -27.88
C THR A 218 29.18 -23.91 -28.36
N CYS A 219 28.16 -24.09 -29.19
CA CYS A 219 27.75 -25.40 -29.71
C CYS A 219 28.28 -25.65 -31.13
N GLN A 220 28.28 -26.91 -31.55
CA GLN A 220 28.64 -27.27 -32.92
C GLN A 220 27.59 -26.76 -33.94
N PRO A 221 27.94 -26.59 -35.23
CA PRO A 221 27.03 -26.03 -36.25
C PRO A 221 25.69 -26.75 -36.46
N ASN A 222 25.52 -27.97 -35.93
CA ASN A 222 24.30 -28.78 -36.05
C ASN A 222 23.62 -29.08 -34.69
N GLU A 223 24.01 -28.37 -33.64
CA GLU A 223 23.42 -28.50 -32.31
C GLU A 223 22.55 -27.28 -31.98
N HIS A 224 21.52 -27.52 -31.17
CA HIS A 224 20.67 -26.49 -30.61
C HIS A 224 21.26 -26.02 -29.28
N VAL A 225 21.38 -24.69 -29.12
CA VAL A 225 21.68 -24.08 -27.81
C VAL A 225 20.40 -24.14 -27.00
N CYS A 226 20.36 -25.01 -26.00
CA CYS A 226 19.24 -25.16 -25.11
C CYS A 226 19.49 -24.45 -23.78
N HIS A 227 18.40 -23.92 -23.23
CA HIS A 227 18.40 -23.18 -21.98
C HIS A 227 17.50 -23.91 -20.98
N THR A 228 18.03 -24.16 -19.78
CA THR A 228 17.20 -24.58 -18.64
C THR A 228 17.14 -23.43 -17.65
N PRO A 229 15.95 -22.83 -17.43
CA PRO A 229 15.77 -21.76 -16.48
C PRO A 229 16.19 -22.17 -15.07
N ALA A 230 16.62 -21.19 -14.27
CA ALA A 230 16.92 -21.36 -12.86
C ALA A 230 15.66 -21.86 -12.10
N PRO A 231 15.68 -23.06 -11.48
CA PRO A 231 14.53 -23.56 -10.73
C PRO A 231 14.31 -22.80 -9.42
N THR A 232 15.37 -22.21 -8.87
CA THR A 232 15.35 -21.36 -7.68
C THR A 232 16.40 -20.24 -7.81
N PRO A 233 16.33 -19.16 -7.02
CA PRO A 233 17.33 -18.07 -7.04
C PRO A 233 18.77 -18.52 -6.76
N ASP A 234 18.94 -19.64 -6.05
CA ASP A 234 20.25 -20.17 -5.64
C ASP A 234 20.86 -21.14 -6.66
N VAL A 235 20.06 -21.66 -7.60
CA VAL A 235 20.51 -22.57 -8.65
C VAL A 235 20.57 -21.80 -9.97
N PRO A 236 21.76 -21.50 -10.51
CA PRO A 236 21.85 -20.76 -11.76
C PRO A 236 21.20 -21.55 -12.91
N ALA A 237 20.63 -20.81 -13.85
CA ALA A 237 20.27 -21.35 -15.15
C ALA A 237 21.52 -21.93 -15.83
N HIS A 238 21.33 -22.92 -16.68
CA HIS A 238 22.43 -23.50 -17.43
C HIS A 238 22.06 -23.65 -18.90
N ASN A 239 23.02 -23.31 -19.76
CA ASN A 239 22.93 -23.49 -21.19
C ASN A 239 23.69 -24.76 -21.56
N TYR A 240 23.19 -25.51 -22.53
CA TYR A 240 23.80 -26.76 -23.00
C TYR A 240 23.53 -26.98 -24.48
N CYS A 241 24.34 -27.81 -25.11
CA CYS A 241 24.21 -28.17 -26.52
C CYS A 241 23.41 -29.48 -26.66
N SER A 242 22.43 -29.51 -27.57
CA SER A 242 21.60 -30.68 -27.83
C SER A 242 21.52 -31.00 -29.32
N PRO A 243 21.64 -32.26 -29.73
CA PRO A 243 21.42 -32.68 -31.12
C PRO A 243 19.93 -32.77 -31.49
N SER A 244 19.01 -32.56 -30.54
CA SER A 244 17.55 -32.55 -30.75
C SER A 244 16.94 -31.20 -30.36
N PRO A 245 15.76 -30.82 -30.89
CA PRO A 245 15.06 -29.61 -30.49
C PRO A 245 14.94 -29.52 -28.97
N CYS A 246 15.10 -28.32 -28.42
CA CYS A 246 15.14 -28.13 -26.98
C CYS A 246 13.79 -28.52 -26.34
N PRO A 247 13.82 -29.19 -25.17
CA PRO A 247 12.60 -29.51 -24.44
C PRO A 247 11.90 -28.21 -24.03
N VAL A 248 10.57 -28.21 -24.16
CA VAL A 248 9.75 -27.06 -23.74
C VAL A 248 9.75 -27.01 -22.21
N THR A 249 10.24 -25.90 -21.66
CA THR A 249 10.19 -25.61 -20.23
C THR A 249 9.16 -24.52 -19.98
N CYS A 250 8.09 -24.86 -19.26
CA CYS A 250 7.05 -23.90 -18.90
C CYS A 250 7.34 -23.28 -17.54
N THR A 251 6.94 -22.02 -17.35
CA THR A 251 7.03 -21.36 -16.04
C THR A 251 6.06 -21.96 -15.03
N VAL A 252 6.21 -21.64 -13.75
CA VAL A 252 5.31 -22.11 -12.67
C VAL A 252 3.83 -21.73 -12.89
N ASN A 253 3.58 -20.68 -13.66
CA ASN A 253 2.25 -20.16 -14.00
C ASN A 253 1.70 -20.69 -15.32
N GLU A 254 2.43 -21.58 -15.98
CA GLU A 254 2.08 -22.17 -17.25
C GLU A 254 1.89 -23.69 -17.11
N THR A 255 1.11 -24.25 -18.02
CA THR A 255 0.95 -25.70 -18.19
C THR A 255 1.55 -26.11 -19.52
N HIS A 256 2.19 -27.27 -19.52
CA HIS A 256 2.70 -27.89 -20.73
C HIS A 256 1.53 -28.39 -21.58
N CYS A 257 1.50 -27.99 -22.84
CA CYS A 257 0.47 -28.33 -23.81
C CYS A 257 1.09 -29.15 -24.92
N THR A 258 0.80 -30.44 -24.91
CA THR A 258 1.15 -31.32 -26.01
C THR A 258 0.41 -30.85 -27.26
N PHE A 259 1.12 -30.79 -28.38
CA PHE A 259 0.49 -30.42 -29.65
C PHE A 259 -0.66 -31.38 -29.99
N MET A 260 -1.88 -30.84 -30.07
CA MET A 260 -3.06 -31.59 -30.52
C MET A 260 -3.34 -31.25 -31.99
N PRO A 261 -3.14 -32.18 -32.94
CA PRO A 261 -3.45 -31.92 -34.34
C PRO A 261 -4.96 -31.71 -34.53
N PRO A 262 -5.37 -30.88 -35.52
CA PRO A 262 -6.77 -30.74 -35.90
C PRO A 262 -7.43 -32.08 -36.22
N PRO A 263 -8.75 -32.24 -35.96
CA PRO A 263 -9.49 -33.41 -36.40
C PRO A 263 -9.28 -33.63 -37.91
N HIS A 264 -8.90 -34.86 -38.30
CA HIS A 264 -8.58 -35.28 -39.68
C HIS A 264 -7.19 -34.93 -40.24
N CYS A 265 -6.27 -34.39 -39.43
CA CYS A 265 -4.87 -34.27 -39.83
C CYS A 265 -4.13 -35.59 -39.56
N THR A 266 -3.60 -36.24 -40.61
CA THR A 266 -2.74 -37.45 -40.49
C THR A 266 -1.42 -37.27 -41.24
N GLY A 267 -0.32 -37.79 -40.68
CA GLY A 267 1.03 -37.74 -41.24
C GLY A 267 1.99 -36.77 -40.53
N ASP A 268 3.25 -36.73 -40.97
CA ASP A 268 4.34 -35.94 -40.32
C ASP A 268 4.08 -34.43 -40.32
N ALA A 269 3.27 -33.93 -41.27
CA ALA A 269 2.84 -32.53 -41.34
C ALA A 269 1.87 -32.13 -40.21
N CYS A 270 1.42 -33.10 -39.40
CA CYS A 270 0.50 -32.93 -38.28
C CYS A 270 1.20 -33.08 -36.93
N ILE A 271 2.53 -33.01 -36.90
CA ILE A 271 3.33 -32.93 -35.68
C ILE A 271 3.82 -31.49 -35.56
N GLY A 272 3.28 -30.75 -34.59
CA GLY A 272 3.74 -29.42 -34.21
C GLY A 272 4.57 -29.44 -32.93
N PRO A 273 5.27 -28.35 -32.61
CA PRO A 273 5.99 -28.25 -31.36
C PRO A 273 5.00 -28.21 -30.18
N ASP A 274 5.37 -28.86 -29.08
CA ASP A 274 4.72 -28.63 -27.80
C ASP A 274 4.82 -27.14 -27.42
N SER A 275 3.89 -26.67 -26.59
CA SER A 275 3.80 -25.26 -26.21
C SER A 275 3.45 -25.10 -24.74
N CYS A 276 3.64 -23.89 -24.21
CA CYS A 276 3.15 -23.51 -22.90
C CYS A 276 1.91 -22.65 -23.03
N ALA A 277 0.92 -22.87 -22.16
CA ALA A 277 -0.24 -21.98 -22.03
C ALA A 277 -0.39 -21.54 -20.57
N PRO A 278 -0.91 -20.33 -20.30
CA PRO A 278 -1.19 -19.89 -18.93
C PRO A 278 -2.11 -20.88 -18.22
N LYS A 279 -1.81 -21.23 -16.97
CA LYS A 279 -2.65 -22.12 -16.14
C LYS A 279 -4.08 -21.60 -16.01
N SER A 280 -4.29 -20.28 -16.02
CA SER A 280 -5.62 -19.65 -15.97
C SER A 280 -6.43 -19.84 -17.25
N ARG A 281 -5.79 -20.08 -18.39
CA ARG A 281 -6.44 -20.22 -19.70
C ARG A 281 -6.54 -21.69 -20.15
N GLY A 282 -5.58 -22.51 -19.73
CA GLY A 282 -5.48 -23.90 -20.16
C GLY A 282 -4.97 -24.05 -21.59
N CYS A 283 -4.75 -25.31 -21.99
CA CYS A 283 -4.26 -25.62 -23.33
C CYS A 283 -5.32 -25.32 -24.41
N PRO A 284 -4.92 -24.80 -25.58
CA PRO A 284 -5.83 -24.57 -26.68
C PRO A 284 -6.39 -25.89 -27.23
N VAL A 285 -7.67 -25.88 -27.61
CA VAL A 285 -8.33 -27.03 -28.25
C VAL A 285 -8.94 -26.63 -29.58
N THR A 286 -8.98 -27.56 -30.53
CA THR A 286 -9.65 -27.40 -31.82
C THR A 286 -10.87 -28.31 -31.86
N CYS A 287 -12.06 -27.73 -31.92
CA CYS A 287 -13.34 -28.46 -31.90
C CYS A 287 -13.92 -28.67 -33.30
N GLN A 288 -14.91 -29.57 -33.43
CA GLN A 288 -15.64 -29.74 -34.68
C GLN A 288 -16.52 -28.50 -35.00
N PRO A 289 -16.92 -28.28 -36.27
CA PRO A 289 -17.70 -27.10 -36.67
C PRO A 289 -19.03 -26.88 -35.92
N ASN A 290 -19.60 -27.92 -35.31
CA ASN A 290 -20.87 -27.87 -34.58
C ASN A 290 -20.71 -27.95 -33.06
N GLU A 291 -19.48 -27.82 -32.56
CA GLU A 291 -19.17 -27.84 -31.13
C GLU A 291 -18.76 -26.46 -30.65
N HIS A 292 -19.03 -26.18 -29.37
CA HIS A 292 -18.59 -25.00 -28.67
C HIS A 292 -17.29 -25.28 -27.92
N ILE A 293 -16.32 -24.37 -28.02
CA ILE A 293 -15.14 -24.38 -27.16
C ILE A 293 -15.57 -23.86 -25.79
N CYS A 294 -15.63 -24.75 -24.81
CA CYS A 294 -15.97 -24.42 -23.44
C CYS A 294 -14.72 -24.30 -22.59
N HIS A 295 -14.77 -23.38 -21.64
CA HIS A 295 -13.69 -23.10 -20.71
C HIS A 295 -14.13 -23.51 -19.31
N SER A 296 -13.37 -24.40 -18.67
CA SER A 296 -13.49 -24.69 -17.25
C SER A 296 -12.38 -23.95 -16.51
N PRO A 297 -12.71 -22.96 -15.67
CA PRO A 297 -11.74 -22.28 -14.82
C PRO A 297 -10.95 -23.25 -13.95
N ALA A 298 -9.76 -22.84 -13.56
CA ALA A 298 -8.92 -23.57 -12.61
C ALA A 298 -9.62 -23.65 -11.24
N PRO A 299 -9.92 -24.84 -10.70
CA PRO A 299 -10.57 -24.96 -9.39
C PRO A 299 -9.63 -24.59 -8.24
N THR A 300 -8.31 -24.68 -8.46
CA THR A 300 -7.26 -24.27 -7.52
C THR A 300 -6.04 -23.77 -8.30
N PRO A 301 -5.11 -23.00 -7.70
CA PRO A 301 -3.89 -22.54 -8.37
C PRO A 301 -2.99 -23.65 -8.94
N ASP A 302 -3.08 -24.86 -8.36
CA ASP A 302 -2.25 -26.01 -8.73
C ASP A 302 -2.87 -26.85 -9.86
N VAL A 303 -4.17 -26.69 -10.12
CA VAL A 303 -4.88 -27.40 -11.18
C VAL A 303 -5.14 -26.43 -12.34
N PRO A 304 -4.51 -26.60 -13.52
CA PRO A 304 -4.73 -25.70 -14.64
C PRO A 304 -6.20 -25.72 -15.09
N ALA A 305 -6.68 -24.57 -15.55
CA ALA A 305 -7.90 -24.47 -16.32
C ALA A 305 -7.77 -25.38 -17.56
N HIS A 306 -8.89 -25.86 -18.07
CA HIS A 306 -8.89 -26.69 -19.27
C HIS A 306 -10.01 -26.27 -20.21
N ASN A 307 -9.71 -26.33 -21.51
CA ASN A 307 -10.68 -26.09 -22.56
C ASN A 307 -11.16 -27.45 -23.09
N TYR A 308 -12.44 -27.55 -23.41
CA TYR A 308 -13.05 -28.78 -23.93
C TYR A 308 -14.12 -28.47 -24.97
N CYS A 309 -14.41 -29.44 -25.82
CA CYS A 309 -15.43 -29.32 -26.86
C CYS A 309 -16.77 -29.85 -26.33
N SER A 310 -17.85 -29.10 -26.54
CA SER A 310 -19.20 -29.50 -26.14
C SER A 310 -20.19 -29.33 -27.29
N PRO A 311 -21.09 -30.32 -27.55
CA PRO A 311 -22.18 -30.16 -28.50
C PRO A 311 -23.34 -29.30 -27.97
N LEU A 312 -23.34 -28.96 -26.68
CA LEU A 312 -24.29 -28.07 -26.02
C LEU A 312 -23.63 -26.73 -25.63
N HIS A 313 -24.43 -25.69 -25.40
CA HIS A 313 -23.93 -24.43 -24.84
C HIS A 313 -23.13 -24.68 -23.55
N CYS A 314 -22.06 -23.91 -23.39
CA CYS A 314 -21.15 -24.09 -22.26
C CYS A 314 -21.86 -23.81 -20.93
N PRO A 315 -21.61 -24.62 -19.88
CA PRO A 315 -22.15 -24.36 -18.56
C PRO A 315 -21.62 -23.01 -18.05
N VAL A 316 -22.51 -22.20 -17.51
CA VAL A 316 -22.17 -20.91 -16.92
C VAL A 316 -21.67 -21.16 -15.51
N THR A 317 -20.44 -20.73 -15.23
CA THR A 317 -19.88 -20.74 -13.87
C THR A 317 -19.75 -19.30 -13.43
N CYS A 318 -20.49 -18.93 -12.38
CA CYS A 318 -20.47 -17.56 -11.84
C CYS A 318 -19.40 -17.44 -10.76
N GLY A 319 -18.83 -16.24 -10.62
CA GLY A 319 -17.89 -15.95 -9.54
C GLY A 319 -18.56 -15.96 -8.17
N ASP A 320 -17.76 -15.94 -7.10
CA ASP A 320 -18.27 -15.96 -5.72
C ASP A 320 -19.17 -14.75 -5.39
N ASP A 321 -19.00 -13.63 -6.08
CA ASP A 321 -19.79 -12.40 -5.93
C ASP A 321 -20.96 -12.30 -6.94
N GLU A 322 -21.20 -13.35 -7.71
CA GLU A 322 -22.23 -13.40 -8.73
C GLU A 322 -23.30 -14.46 -8.42
N LEU A 323 -24.48 -14.25 -8.99
CA LEU A 323 -25.61 -15.17 -8.95
C LEU A 323 -25.79 -15.79 -10.31
N HIS A 324 -25.99 -17.10 -10.32
CA HIS A 324 -26.46 -17.80 -11.51
C HIS A 324 -27.93 -17.45 -11.74
N CYS A 325 -28.16 -16.73 -12.84
CA CYS A 325 -29.47 -16.28 -13.28
C CYS A 325 -29.93 -17.15 -14.44
N ALA A 326 -30.95 -17.96 -14.18
CA ALA A 326 -31.62 -18.72 -15.23
C ALA A 326 -32.18 -17.77 -16.29
N PHE A 327 -32.05 -18.13 -17.56
CA PHE A 327 -32.67 -17.36 -18.63
C PHE A 327 -34.19 -17.31 -18.47
N MET A 328 -34.75 -16.11 -18.32
CA MET A 328 -36.20 -15.91 -18.29
C MET A 328 -36.69 -15.40 -19.65
N PRO A 329 -37.45 -16.20 -20.42
CA PRO A 329 -37.98 -15.75 -21.70
C PRO A 329 -38.97 -14.58 -21.51
N PRO A 330 -39.07 -13.66 -22.49
CA PRO A 330 -40.09 -12.61 -22.47
C PRO A 330 -41.51 -13.20 -22.36
N PRO A 331 -42.43 -12.51 -21.66
CA PRO A 331 -43.83 -12.93 -21.58
C PRO A 331 -44.44 -13.15 -22.98
N GLY A 332 -44.94 -14.35 -23.25
CA GLY A 332 -45.55 -14.74 -24.53
C GLY A 332 -44.64 -15.45 -25.54
N CYS A 333 -43.36 -15.68 -25.22
CA CYS A 333 -42.45 -16.47 -26.06
C CYS A 333 -42.53 -17.97 -25.71
N HIS A 334 -42.82 -18.84 -26.69
CA HIS A 334 -42.87 -20.31 -26.51
C HIS A 334 -42.05 -21.02 -27.61
N GLY A 335 -41.29 -22.05 -27.23
CA GLY A 335 -40.49 -22.90 -28.13
C GLY A 335 -38.98 -22.71 -27.99
N ASP A 336 -38.20 -23.54 -28.70
CA ASP A 336 -36.73 -23.57 -28.61
C ASP A 336 -36.05 -22.25 -29.02
N ALA A 337 -36.71 -21.47 -29.90
CA ALA A 337 -36.27 -20.13 -30.30
C ALA A 337 -36.32 -19.07 -29.17
N CYS A 338 -36.93 -19.43 -28.03
CA CYS A 338 -37.04 -18.60 -26.84
C CYS A 338 -36.11 -19.10 -25.71
N SER A 339 -35.18 -20.00 -25.99
CA SER A 339 -34.15 -20.41 -25.02
C SER A 339 -32.91 -19.53 -25.22
N GLY A 340 -32.46 -18.86 -24.17
CA GLY A 340 -31.20 -18.13 -24.15
C GLY A 340 -30.22 -18.75 -23.17
N PRO A 341 -28.94 -18.34 -23.20
CA PRO A 341 -27.98 -18.80 -22.21
C PRO A 341 -28.36 -18.25 -20.84
N ASP A 342 -28.14 -19.07 -19.80
CA ASP A 342 -28.07 -18.56 -18.44
C ASP A 342 -27.01 -17.46 -18.34
N SER A 343 -27.09 -16.64 -17.30
CA SER A 343 -26.18 -15.51 -17.11
C SER A 343 -25.72 -15.40 -15.67
N CYS A 344 -24.64 -14.66 -15.44
CA CYS A 344 -24.23 -14.26 -14.10
C CYS A 344 -24.63 -12.80 -13.88
N SER A 345 -25.10 -12.49 -12.67
CA SER A 345 -25.39 -11.12 -12.26
C SER A 345 -24.80 -10.84 -10.89
N PRO A 346 -24.29 -9.63 -10.59
CA PRO A 346 -23.73 -9.34 -9.28
C PRO A 346 -24.74 -9.58 -8.15
N LYS A 347 -24.29 -10.17 -7.04
CA LYS A 347 -25.11 -10.41 -5.84
C LYS A 347 -25.76 -9.11 -5.32
N ALA A 348 -25.07 -7.97 -5.44
CA ALA A 348 -25.56 -6.67 -5.01
C ALA A 348 -26.76 -6.15 -5.85
N THR A 349 -26.88 -6.56 -7.11
CA THR A 349 -27.97 -6.12 -8.00
C THR A 349 -29.06 -7.16 -8.14
N GLY A 350 -28.75 -8.44 -7.95
CA GLY A 350 -29.69 -9.54 -8.16
C GLY A 350 -29.96 -9.84 -9.64
N CYS A 351 -30.63 -10.96 -9.91
CA CYS A 351 -30.95 -11.36 -11.27
C CYS A 351 -31.92 -10.39 -11.97
N PRO A 352 -31.76 -10.11 -13.27
CA PRO A 352 -32.68 -9.25 -14.00
C PRO A 352 -34.06 -9.90 -14.15
N VAL A 353 -35.11 -9.08 -14.03
CA VAL A 353 -36.51 -9.52 -14.23
C VAL A 353 -37.18 -8.76 -15.37
N THR A 354 -38.02 -9.47 -16.12
CA THR A 354 -38.89 -8.89 -17.15
C THR A 354 -40.32 -8.91 -16.65
N CYS A 355 -40.86 -7.73 -16.32
CA CYS A 355 -42.21 -7.57 -15.78
C CYS A 355 -43.24 -7.29 -16.87
N GLN A 356 -44.51 -7.55 -16.55
CA GLN A 356 -45.63 -7.15 -17.42
C GLN A 356 -45.73 -5.62 -17.52
N PRO A 357 -46.36 -5.07 -18.58
CA PRO A 357 -46.49 -3.62 -18.75
C PRO A 357 -47.21 -2.88 -17.62
N ASN A 358 -48.02 -3.58 -16.81
CA ASN A 358 -48.78 -3.04 -15.69
C ASN A 358 -48.15 -3.33 -14.31
N GLU A 359 -46.93 -3.86 -14.27
CA GLU A 359 -46.21 -4.16 -13.03
C GLU A 359 -45.04 -3.20 -12.81
N HIS A 360 -44.73 -2.95 -11.55
CA HIS A 360 -43.55 -2.19 -11.14
C HIS A 360 -42.36 -3.13 -10.97
N LYS A 361 -41.22 -2.74 -11.54
CA LYS A 361 -39.93 -3.39 -11.28
C LYS A 361 -39.44 -2.96 -9.91
N CYS A 362 -39.48 -3.86 -8.95
CA CYS A 362 -39.03 -3.60 -7.60
C CYS A 362 -37.65 -4.21 -7.36
N HIS A 363 -36.83 -3.48 -6.62
CA HIS A 363 -35.52 -3.89 -6.16
C HIS A 363 -35.55 -4.00 -4.64
N MET A 364 -35.14 -5.15 -4.12
CA MET A 364 -34.90 -5.36 -2.70
C MET A 364 -33.38 -5.46 -2.50
N PRO A 365 -32.75 -4.47 -1.87
CA PRO A 365 -31.32 -4.51 -1.56
C PRO A 365 -30.97 -5.76 -0.75
N ALA A 366 -29.72 -6.19 -0.88
CA ALA A 366 -29.17 -7.27 -0.09
C ALA A 366 -29.29 -6.93 1.42
N PRO A 367 -29.95 -7.76 2.25
CA PRO A 367 -30.09 -7.49 3.68
C PRO A 367 -28.78 -7.70 4.46
N SER A 368 -27.76 -8.29 3.82
CA SER A 368 -26.41 -8.45 4.34
C SER A 368 -25.45 -8.74 3.18
N PRO A 369 -24.12 -8.62 3.37
CA PRO A 369 -23.13 -8.96 2.33
C PRO A 369 -23.22 -10.41 1.83
N GLU A 370 -23.75 -11.31 2.65
CA GLU A 370 -23.84 -12.75 2.36
C GLU A 370 -25.14 -13.13 1.63
N ALA A 371 -26.16 -12.26 1.68
CA ALA A 371 -27.46 -12.49 1.06
C ALA A 371 -27.57 -11.72 -0.26
N PRO A 372 -28.08 -12.33 -1.34
CA PRO A 372 -28.25 -11.62 -2.60
C PRO A 372 -29.38 -10.59 -2.55
N ALA A 373 -29.23 -9.53 -3.33
CA ALA A 373 -30.34 -8.66 -3.68
C ALA A 373 -31.31 -9.39 -4.62
N HIS A 374 -32.58 -8.99 -4.59
CA HIS A 374 -33.63 -9.61 -5.38
C HIS A 374 -34.43 -8.58 -6.15
N ASN A 375 -34.59 -8.80 -7.45
CA ASN A 375 -35.51 -8.04 -8.28
C ASN A 375 -36.81 -8.83 -8.45
N TYR A 376 -37.95 -8.16 -8.39
CA TYR A 376 -39.25 -8.79 -8.53
C TYR A 376 -40.27 -7.85 -9.17
N CYS A 377 -41.33 -8.42 -9.70
CA CYS A 377 -42.43 -7.67 -10.30
C CYS A 377 -43.57 -7.53 -9.28
N SER A 378 -44.08 -6.31 -9.10
CA SER A 378 -45.16 -6.02 -8.15
C SER A 378 -46.33 -5.33 -8.83
N PRO A 379 -47.59 -5.72 -8.56
CA PRO A 379 -48.77 -4.99 -9.00
C PRO A 379 -49.03 -3.69 -8.22
N THR A 380 -48.30 -3.45 -7.11
CA THR A 380 -48.34 -2.22 -6.30
C THR A 380 -46.99 -1.51 -6.31
N HIS A 381 -46.98 -0.23 -5.91
CA HIS A 381 -45.73 0.52 -5.70
C HIS A 381 -44.75 -0.26 -4.79
N CYS A 382 -43.46 -0.16 -5.11
CA CYS A 382 -42.41 -0.88 -4.39
C CYS A 382 -42.28 -0.34 -2.96
N PRO A 383 -42.05 -1.22 -1.96
CA PRO A 383 -41.78 -0.79 -0.59
C PRO A 383 -40.48 0.02 -0.54
N VAL A 384 -40.47 1.08 0.26
CA VAL A 384 -39.26 1.89 0.50
C VAL A 384 -38.36 1.10 1.45
N THR A 385 -37.13 0.84 1.02
CA THR A 385 -36.06 0.26 1.85
C THR A 385 -34.92 1.28 1.89
N CYS A 386 -34.51 1.67 3.09
CA CYS A 386 -33.45 2.64 3.32
C CYS A 386 -32.12 1.93 3.59
N ALA A 387 -31.01 2.58 3.27
CA ALA A 387 -29.68 2.09 3.61
C ALA A 387 -29.44 2.11 5.13
N ASP A 388 -28.41 1.41 5.60
CA ASP A 388 -28.09 1.32 7.04
C ASP A 388 -27.74 2.67 7.67
N ASP A 389 -27.26 3.64 6.89
CA ASP A 389 -26.95 5.02 7.29
C ASP A 389 -28.12 5.99 7.09
N GLU A 390 -29.27 5.49 6.68
CA GLU A 390 -30.49 6.25 6.47
C GLU A 390 -31.59 5.87 7.49
N THR A 391 -32.55 6.77 7.67
CA THR A 391 -33.78 6.52 8.44
C THR A 391 -34.99 6.61 7.52
N HIS A 392 -35.95 5.71 7.75
CA HIS A 392 -37.23 5.75 7.07
C HIS A 392 -38.06 6.93 7.56
N CYS A 393 -38.48 7.78 6.64
CA CYS A 393 -39.25 8.99 6.89
C CYS A 393 -40.64 8.85 6.30
N THR A 394 -41.61 8.66 7.19
CA THR A 394 -43.02 8.68 6.81
C THR A 394 -43.41 10.05 6.29
N PHE A 395 -44.04 10.10 5.12
CA PHE A 395 -44.50 11.37 4.57
C PHE A 395 -45.45 12.05 5.56
N THR A 396 -45.11 13.26 5.98
CA THR A 396 -45.96 14.08 6.86
C THR A 396 -46.47 15.28 6.07
N PRO A 397 -47.78 15.37 5.78
CA PRO A 397 -48.32 16.49 5.01
C PRO A 397 -48.11 17.82 5.75
N PRO A 398 -47.95 18.94 5.01
CA PRO A 398 -47.96 20.28 5.61
C PRO A 398 -49.23 20.48 6.45
N PRO A 399 -49.17 21.23 7.57
CA PRO A 399 -50.27 21.35 8.53
C PRO A 399 -51.58 21.93 7.98
N ASP A 400 -51.56 22.51 6.77
CA ASP A 400 -52.74 23.09 6.09
C ASP A 400 -53.16 22.31 4.82
N CYS A 401 -52.57 21.13 4.59
CA CYS A 401 -52.89 20.30 3.43
C CYS A 401 -54.00 19.29 3.78
N THR A 402 -55.17 19.42 3.15
CA THR A 402 -56.27 18.43 3.26
C THR A 402 -56.66 17.87 1.89
N GLY A 403 -56.77 16.54 1.77
CA GLY A 403 -57.22 15.82 0.56
C GLY A 403 -56.16 14.86 0.00
N ASP A 404 -56.52 14.12 -1.07
CA ASP A 404 -55.66 13.09 -1.67
C ASP A 404 -54.35 13.65 -2.27
N ALA A 405 -54.32 14.95 -2.60
CA ALA A 405 -53.13 15.67 -3.06
C ALA A 405 -52.07 15.88 -1.95
N CYS A 406 -52.39 15.51 -0.71
CA CYS A 406 -51.54 15.63 0.47
C CYS A 406 -50.94 14.29 0.89
N SER A 407 -50.94 13.29 0.01
CA SER A 407 -50.22 12.03 0.20
C SER A 407 -48.96 12.05 -0.67
N GLY A 408 -47.79 12.00 -0.06
CA GLY A 408 -46.52 11.81 -0.75
C GLY A 408 -45.93 10.43 -0.45
N PRO A 409 -44.96 9.96 -1.25
CA PRO A 409 -44.25 8.72 -0.95
C PRO A 409 -43.41 8.88 0.32
N ASP A 410 -43.30 7.80 1.10
CA ASP A 410 -42.28 7.68 2.13
C ASP A 410 -40.89 7.87 1.50
N SER A 411 -39.94 8.34 2.29
CA SER A 411 -38.58 8.67 1.81
C SER A 411 -37.52 8.19 2.80
N CYS A 412 -36.28 8.15 2.37
CA CYS A 412 -35.13 7.91 3.23
C CYS A 412 -34.38 9.23 3.43
N ALA A 413 -33.88 9.47 4.65
CA ALA A 413 -33.03 10.60 4.96
C ALA A 413 -31.79 10.13 5.72
N PRO A 414 -30.62 10.78 5.55
CA PRO A 414 -29.43 10.44 6.31
C PRO A 414 -29.68 10.49 7.82
N LYS A 415 -29.20 9.49 8.57
CA LYS A 415 -29.33 9.47 10.03
C LYS A 415 -28.75 10.71 10.71
N SER A 416 -27.69 11.31 10.14
CA SER A 416 -27.08 12.55 10.65
C SER A 416 -28.02 13.76 10.57
N THR A 417 -28.86 13.84 9.55
CA THR A 417 -29.79 14.95 9.33
C THR A 417 -31.15 14.72 9.97
N GLY A 418 -31.60 13.45 10.03
CA GLY A 418 -32.95 13.10 10.45
C GLY A 418 -34.01 13.38 9.39
N CYS A 419 -35.25 13.00 9.69
CA CYS A 419 -36.36 13.21 8.76
C CYS A 419 -36.70 14.70 8.59
N PRO A 420 -36.97 15.16 7.35
CA PRO A 420 -37.32 16.56 7.11
C PRO A 420 -38.67 16.89 7.76
N VAL A 421 -38.78 18.09 8.33
CA VAL A 421 -40.02 18.64 8.89
C VAL A 421 -40.40 19.93 8.18
N THR A 422 -41.70 20.16 8.01
CA THR A 422 -42.24 21.43 7.47
C THR A 422 -42.88 22.22 8.60
N CYS A 423 -42.26 23.35 8.97
CA CYS A 423 -42.73 24.20 10.06
C CYS A 423 -43.66 25.31 9.58
N ARG A 424 -44.50 25.82 10.50
CA ARG A 424 -45.31 27.02 10.22
C ARG A 424 -44.41 28.25 10.06
N PRO A 425 -44.84 29.29 9.34
CA PRO A 425 -44.05 30.52 9.19
C PRO A 425 -43.68 31.22 10.51
N SER A 426 -44.38 30.94 11.60
CA SER A 426 -44.13 31.49 12.95
C SER A 426 -43.23 30.60 13.83
N GLU A 427 -42.74 29.46 13.33
CA GLU A 427 -41.94 28.50 14.07
C GLU A 427 -40.51 28.45 13.51
N ASN A 428 -39.56 28.10 14.37
CA ASN A 428 -38.19 27.83 13.99
C ASN A 428 -38.04 26.34 13.69
N MET A 429 -37.37 26.01 12.58
CA MET A 429 -36.93 24.65 12.29
C MET A 429 -35.69 24.37 13.12
N CYS A 430 -35.83 23.49 14.10
CA CYS A 430 -34.77 23.09 15.00
C CYS A 430 -34.22 21.72 14.62
N HIS A 431 -32.93 21.54 14.87
CA HIS A 431 -32.20 20.32 14.62
C HIS A 431 -31.41 19.94 15.87
N SER A 432 -31.38 18.64 16.19
CA SER A 432 -30.50 18.05 17.18
C SER A 432 -29.70 16.98 16.45
N PRO A 433 -28.36 17.10 16.39
CA PRO A 433 -27.53 16.07 15.80
C PRO A 433 -27.62 14.77 16.62
N PRO A 434 -27.23 13.63 16.03
CA PRO A 434 -27.12 12.36 16.76
C PRO A 434 -26.23 12.51 18.00
N SER A 435 -26.68 11.99 19.14
CA SER A 435 -25.88 11.94 20.37
C SER A 435 -24.90 10.77 20.42
N THR A 436 -25.01 9.83 19.47
CA THR A 436 -24.13 8.67 19.31
C THR A 436 -23.89 8.39 17.82
N PRO A 437 -22.82 7.67 17.45
CA PRO A 437 -22.54 7.29 16.05
C PRO A 437 -23.69 6.54 15.36
N ASP A 438 -24.43 5.72 16.11
CA ASP A 438 -25.59 4.98 15.60
C ASP A 438 -26.92 5.72 15.78
N GLY A 439 -26.89 6.91 16.36
CA GLY A 439 -28.06 7.73 16.66
C GLY A 439 -28.68 8.34 15.40
N ILE A 440 -29.92 8.80 15.54
CA ILE A 440 -30.62 9.52 14.48
C ILE A 440 -30.80 10.96 14.93
N GLY A 441 -30.36 11.90 14.11
CA GLY A 441 -30.64 13.32 14.28
C GLY A 441 -32.14 13.56 14.20
N TYR A 442 -32.64 14.58 14.90
CA TYR A 442 -34.06 14.85 14.94
C TYR A 442 -34.33 16.29 14.55
N ASN A 443 -35.28 16.49 13.63
CA ASN A 443 -35.77 17.81 13.27
C ASN A 443 -37.15 18.02 13.91
N TRP A 444 -37.39 19.22 14.44
CA TRP A 444 -38.70 19.59 15.00
C TRP A 444 -38.99 21.08 14.81
N CYS A 445 -40.26 21.44 14.93
CA CYS A 445 -40.70 22.83 14.87
C CYS A 445 -40.87 23.38 16.29
N SER A 446 -40.32 24.57 16.55
CA SER A 446 -40.39 25.21 17.86
C SER A 446 -40.89 26.66 17.76
N PRO A 447 -41.86 27.07 18.60
CA PRO A 447 -42.26 28.48 18.69
C PRO A 447 -41.21 29.37 19.39
N SER A 448 -40.19 28.76 20.02
CA SER A 448 -39.06 29.45 20.67
C SER A 448 -37.76 29.24 19.87
N PRO A 449 -36.73 30.09 20.04
CA PRO A 449 -35.41 29.85 19.46
C PRO A 449 -34.90 28.44 19.82
N CYS A 450 -34.20 27.80 18.89
CA CYS A 450 -33.74 26.43 19.09
C CYS A 450 -32.70 26.35 20.21
N PRO A 451 -32.79 25.33 21.10
CA PRO A 451 -31.74 25.08 22.08
C PRO A 451 -30.43 24.76 21.34
N VAL A 452 -29.30 25.28 21.84
CA VAL A 452 -27.99 24.94 21.33
C VAL A 452 -27.68 23.50 21.76
N THR A 453 -27.49 22.62 20.79
CA THR A 453 -27.05 21.24 21.01
C THR A 453 -25.77 21.06 20.20
N CYS A 454 -24.71 20.59 20.87
CA CYS A 454 -23.41 20.39 20.23
C CYS A 454 -23.29 18.95 19.73
N ALA A 455 -22.56 18.77 18.63
CA ALA A 455 -22.24 17.44 18.12
C ALA A 455 -21.30 16.69 19.07
N SER A 456 -21.12 15.39 18.86
CA SER A 456 -20.29 14.53 19.73
C SER A 456 -18.81 14.93 19.80
N ASP A 457 -18.32 15.69 18.82
CA ASP A 457 -16.97 16.22 18.68
C ASP A 457 -16.83 17.69 19.13
N GLU A 458 -17.91 18.27 19.65
CA GLU A 458 -17.98 19.64 20.14
C GLU A 458 -18.24 19.68 21.66
N VAL A 459 -17.82 20.76 22.30
CA VAL A 459 -18.11 21.05 23.71
C VAL A 459 -18.98 22.30 23.80
N LEU A 460 -20.03 22.23 24.62
CA LEU A 460 -20.85 23.39 24.93
C LEU A 460 -20.07 24.32 25.85
N CYS A 461 -19.64 25.46 25.32
CA CYS A 461 -19.00 26.52 26.08
C CYS A 461 -20.05 27.48 26.58
N THR A 462 -20.16 27.58 27.90
CA THR A 462 -20.89 28.67 28.53
C THR A 462 -20.01 29.91 28.47
N ALA A 463 -20.59 31.02 28.03
CA ALA A 463 -19.92 32.30 28.19
C ALA A 463 -19.99 32.68 29.67
N ASP A 464 -19.02 32.21 30.46
CA ASP A 464 -18.82 32.71 31.82
C ASP A 464 -18.57 34.24 31.72
N PRO A 465 -19.23 35.07 32.53
CA PRO A 465 -19.01 36.51 32.55
C PRO A 465 -17.59 36.93 32.96
#